data_AF-A0A6I4ZUV1-F1
#
_entry.id   AF-A0A6I4ZUV1-F1
#
_cell.length_a   1.000
_cell.length_b   1.000
_cell.length_c   1.000
_cell.angle_alpha   90.00
_cell.angle_beta   90.00
_cell.angle_gamma   90.00
#
_symmetry.space_group_name_H-M   'P 1'
#
loop_
_entity.id
_entity.type
_entity.pdbx_description
1 polymer ?
#
loop_
_entity_poly.entity_id
_entity_poly.type
_entity_poly.pdbx_seq_one_letter_code
_entity_poly.pdbx_strand_id
1 'polypeptide(L)' 'MAFLYVLVAGMLGLIVIGPAGSVIGGLIGLVFGVAQSNGRRILRLEKEIAALKNNDTE' A
#
# COMPACT_ATOMS: atom_id res chain seq x y z
N MET A 1 -5.51 -5.62 3.53
CA MET A 1 -5.60 -4.14 3.39
C MET A 1 -5.49 -3.69 1.94
N ALA A 2 -4.45 -4.07 1.19
CA ALA A 2 -4.31 -3.72 -0.24
C ALA A 2 -5.56 -4.05 -1.08
N PHE A 3 -6.13 -5.25 -0.93
CA PHE A 3 -7.37 -5.66 -1.62
C PHE A 3 -8.54 -4.70 -1.36
N LEU A 4 -8.68 -4.20 -0.13
CA LEU A 4 -9.74 -3.27 0.25
C LEU A 4 -9.58 -1.92 -0.47
N TYR A 5 -8.35 -1.42 -0.60
CA TYR A 5 -8.07 -0.18 -1.33
C TYR A 5 -8.37 -0.29 -2.82
N VAL A 6 -8.04 -1.42 -3.44
CA VAL A 6 -8.39 -1.70 -4.85
C VAL A 6 -9.91 -1.71 -5.03
N LEU A 7 -10.61 -2.40 -4.14
CA LEU A 7 -12.05 -2.60 -4.25
C LEU A 7 -12.82 -1.30 -3.99
N VAL A 8 -12.41 -0.51 -2.99
CA VAL A 8 -12.99 0.81 -2.69
C VAL A 8 -12.69 1.82 -3.79
N ALA A 9 -11.44 1.91 -4.26
CA ALA A 9 -11.08 2.87 -5.31
C ALA A 9 -11.75 2.51 -6.66
N GLY A 10 -11.87 1.22 -6.98
CA GLY A 10 -12.63 0.74 -8.13
C GLY A 10 -14.12 1.08 -8.04
N MET A 11 -14.76 0.88 -6.89
CA MET A 11 -16.17 1.26 -6.69
C MET A 11 -16.39 2.76 -6.75
N LEU A 12 -15.53 3.56 -6.10
CA LEU A 12 -15.63 5.01 -6.15
C LEU A 12 -15.42 5.53 -7.57
N GLY A 13 -14.46 4.97 -8.29
CA GLY A 13 -14.24 5.27 -9.70
C GLY A 13 -15.46 4.95 -10.56
N LEU A 14 -16.10 3.79 -10.33
CA LEU A 14 -17.34 3.41 -11.02
C LEU A 14 -18.48 4.40 -10.77
N ILE A 15 -18.66 4.84 -9.52
CA ILE A 15 -19.74 5.74 -9.13
C ILE A 15 -19.56 7.13 -9.74
N VAL A 16 -18.32 7.64 -9.81
CA VAL A 16 -18.06 9.04 -10.22
C VAL A 16 -17.93 9.19 -11.74
N ILE A 17 -17.26 8.26 -12.43
CA ILE A 17 -16.89 8.40 -13.86
C ILE A 17 -17.43 7.22 -14.69
N GLY A 18 -18.17 6.30 -14.09
CA GLY A 18 -18.70 5.11 -14.78
C GLY A 18 -17.61 4.06 -15.04
N PRO A 19 -17.79 3.18 -16.05
CA PRO A 19 -16.91 2.03 -16.27
C PRO A 19 -15.44 2.38 -16.50
N ALA A 20 -15.14 3.52 -17.13
CA ALA A 20 -13.77 4.00 -17.29
C ALA A 20 -13.14 4.39 -15.94
N GLY A 21 -13.93 4.99 -15.05
CA GLY A 21 -13.52 5.34 -13.70
C GLY A 21 -13.17 4.13 -12.84
N SER A 22 -13.88 3.01 -13.01
CA SER A 22 -13.60 1.80 -12.22
C SER A 22 -12.24 1.19 -12.57
N VAL A 23 -11.83 1.25 -13.85
CA VAL A 23 -10.52 0.79 -14.30
C VAL A 23 -9.41 1.67 -13.73
N ILE A 24 -9.55 3.00 -13.85
CA ILE A 24 -8.57 3.95 -13.33
C ILE A 24 -8.51 3.86 -11.79
N GLY A 25 -9.66 3.82 -11.13
CA GLY A 25 -9.76 3.67 -9.68
C GLY A 25 -9.14 2.37 -9.18
N GLY A 26 -9.38 1.26 -9.88
CA GLY A 26 -8.74 -0.03 -9.57
C GLY A 26 -7.21 0.01 -9.68
N LEU A 27 -6.68 0.64 -10.73
CA LEU A 27 -5.23 0.83 -10.91
C LEU A 27 -4.62 1.68 -9.80
N ILE A 28 -5.24 2.80 -9.45
CA ILE A 28 -4.79 3.67 -8.35
C ILE A 28 -4.81 2.91 -7.02
N GLY A 29 -5.90 2.18 -6.74
CA GLY A 29 -6.03 1.38 -5.52
C GLY A 29 -4.97 0.28 -5.44
N LEU A 30 -4.55 -0.29 -6.57
CA LEU A 30 -3.48 -1.30 -6.64
C LEU A 30 -2.12 -0.69 -6.28
N VAL A 31 -1.76 0.42 -6.93
CA VAL A 31 -0.50 1.13 -6.66
C VAL A 31 -0.43 1.53 -5.18
N PHE A 32 -1.50 2.09 -4.65
CA PHE A 32 -1.55 2.53 -3.26
C PHE A 32 -1.46 1.35 -2.28
N GLY A 33 -2.17 0.25 -2.56
CA GLY A 33 -2.14 -0.96 -1.74
C GLY A 33 -0.75 -1.60 -1.69
N VAL A 34 -0.05 -1.67 -2.83
CA VAL A 34 1.32 -2.20 -2.92
C VAL A 34 2.31 -1.27 -2.22
N ALA A 35 2.23 0.05 -2.47
CA ALA A 35 3.11 1.03 -1.83
C ALA A 35 3.01 0.99 -0.30
N GLN A 36 1.79 0.93 0.25
CA GLN A 36 1.58 0.84 1.69
C GLN A 36 2.10 -0.49 2.27
N SER A 37 1.88 -1.59 1.57
CA SER A 37 2.41 -2.91 1.98
C SER A 37 3.93 -2.90 2.05
N ASN A 38 4.58 -2.36 1.02
CA ASN A 38 6.03 -2.26 0.96
C ASN A 38 6.57 -1.30 2.03
N GLY A 39 5.91 -0.16 2.25
CA GLY A 39 6.29 0.79 3.31
C GLY A 39 6.31 0.15 4.70
N ARG A 40 5.33 -0.71 5.03
CA ARG A 40 5.33 -1.45 6.31
C ARG A 40 6.48 -2.45 6.41
N ARG A 41 6.86 -3.10 5.30
CA ARG A 41 8.00 -4.03 5.28
C ARG A 41 9.31 -3.27 5.45
N ILE A 42 9.48 -2.15 4.75
CA ILE A 42 10.66 -1.28 4.89
C ILE A 42 10.80 -0.80 6.34
N LEU A 43 9.72 -0.28 6.93
CA LEU A 43 9.75 0.24 8.29
C LEU A 43 10.02 -0.85 9.34
N ARG A 44 9.63 -2.10 9.06
CA ARG A 44 10.02 -3.25 9.90
C ARG A 44 11.51 -3.57 9.75
N LEU A 45 12.02 -3.62 8.52
CA LEU A 45 13.44 -3.88 8.24
C LEU A 45 14.33 -2.79 8.85
N GLU A 46 13.93 -1.52 8.78
CA GLU A 46 14.64 -0.41 9.43
C GLU A 46 14.73 -0.60 10.95
N LYS A 47 13.63 -1.05 11.59
CA LYS A 47 13.64 -1.35 13.03
C LYS A 47 14.53 -2.53 13.38
N GLU A 48 14.52 -3.59 12.57
CA GLU A 48 15.39 -4.76 12.77
C GLU A 48 16.87 -4.37 12.63
N ILE A 49 17.24 -3.59 11.61
CA ILE A 49 18.60 -3.07 11.41
C ILE A 49 19.00 -2.18 12.59
N ALA A 50 18.13 -1.29 13.05
CA ALA A 50 18.42 -0.42 14.19
C ALA A 50 18.64 -1.20 15.49
N ALA A 51 17.85 -2.27 15.72
CA ALA A 51 18.01 -3.14 16.89
C ALA A 51 19.33 -3.94 16.83
N LEU A 52 19.69 -4.47 15.66
CA LEU A 52 20.97 -5.17 15.46
C LEU A 52 22.16 -4.24 15.69
N LYS A 53 22.13 -3.04 15.08
CA LYS A 53 23.18 -2.04 15.25
C LYS A 53 23.42 -1.67 16.73
N ASN A 54 22.34 -1.56 17.51
CA ASN A 54 22.45 -1.22 18.93
C ASN A 54 22.93 -2.41 19.80
N ASN A 55 22.64 -3.66 19.41
CA ASN A 55 23.15 -4.84 20.11
C ASN A 55 24.63 -5.15 19.77
N ASP A 56 25.10 -4.79 18.58
CA ASP A 56 26.52 -4.95 18.19
C ASP A 56 27.44 -3.89 18.86
N THR A 57 26.88 -2.92 19.59
CA THR A 57 27.63 -1.85 20.28
C THR A 57 27.77 -2.04 21.79
N GLU A 58 27.28 -3.15 22.35
CA GLU A 58 27.56 -3.63 23.72
C GLU A 58 28.59 -4.78 23.68
#